data_AF-A0A5C3L6S6-F1
#
_entry.id   AF-A0A5C3L6S6-F1
#
_cell.length_a   1.000
_cell.length_b   1.000
_cell.length_c   1.000
_cell.angle_alpha   90.00
_cell.angle_beta   90.00
_cell.angle_gamma   90.00
#
_symmetry.space_group_name_H-M   'P 1'
#
loop_
_entity.id
_entity.type
_entity.pdbx_description
1 polymer ?
#
loop_
_entity_poly.entity_id
_entity_poly.type
_entity_poly.pdbx_seq_one_letter_code
_entity_poly.pdbx_strand_id
1 'polypeptide(L)'
;MAAITPGDSLQPMDARSIRHLLEGAQEPLEFPPLEKIPQTDYATFVTDALSISSAESSKKKSPGIDQEKLRECLYLASSFLITDTTMDQNASGLNTWTDGLSQLVQLVVVLHRRNELEAATVSAVSKACRECWAVAGSFQGLEDCRRKVREFGTRIKGILDEGGITYKGISFIPVICHSNC
;
A
#
# COMPACT_ATOMS: atom_id res chain seq x y z
N MET A 1 63.38 23.39 47.58
CA MET A 1 64.15 22.34 46.87
C MET A 1 63.85 21.01 47.53
N ALA A 2 63.04 20.18 46.88
CA ALA A 2 62.87 18.76 47.17
C ALA A 2 62.40 18.07 45.88
N ALA A 3 62.82 16.82 45.72
CA ALA A 3 63.08 16.09 44.48
C ALA A 3 61.86 15.70 43.64
N ILE A 4 62.13 15.52 42.34
CA ILE A 4 61.28 14.86 41.35
C ILE A 4 61.51 13.35 41.44
N THR A 5 60.43 12.55 41.50
CA THR A 5 60.43 11.12 41.18
C THR A 5 59.51 10.88 39.98
N PRO A 6 59.96 10.17 38.92
CA PRO A 6 59.12 9.79 37.79
C PRO A 6 58.51 8.40 38.06
N GLY A 7 57.19 8.31 38.05
CA GLY A 7 56.50 7.04 38.20
C GLY A 7 55.03 7.20 37.87
N ASP A 8 54.68 7.01 36.59
CA ASP A 8 53.86 5.87 36.18
C ASP A 8 53.76 5.89 34.65
N SER A 9 54.50 4.99 34.01
CA SER A 9 54.38 4.74 32.57
C SER A 9 53.07 4.02 32.32
N LEU A 10 52.13 4.66 31.63
CA LEU A 10 51.02 3.93 31.00
C LEU A 10 51.62 2.87 30.05
N GLN A 11 51.64 1.62 30.51
CA GLN A 11 51.92 0.48 29.65
C GLN A 11 50.77 0.37 28.63
N PRO A 12 51.06 0.30 27.32
CA PRO A 12 50.02 0.04 26.34
C PRO A 12 49.45 -1.36 26.60
N MET A 13 48.13 -1.42 26.78
CA MET A 13 47.40 -2.67 26.93
C MET A 13 47.74 -3.59 25.75
N ASP A 14 48.23 -4.80 26.06
CA ASP A 14 48.61 -5.80 25.06
C ASP A 14 47.39 -6.14 24.19
N ALA A 15 47.57 -6.08 22.87
CA ALA A 15 46.56 -6.45 21.87
C ALA A 15 46.02 -7.89 22.04
N ARG A 16 46.71 -8.75 22.79
CA ARG A 16 46.25 -10.09 23.18
C ARG A 16 45.12 -10.05 24.20
N SER A 17 45.07 -9.07 25.10
CA SER A 17 43.95 -8.91 26.05
C SER A 17 42.64 -8.48 25.37
N ILE A 18 42.71 -7.78 24.23
CA ILE A 18 41.53 -7.39 23.46
C ILE A 18 40.91 -8.60 22.75
N ARG A 19 41.73 -9.55 22.30
CA ARG A 19 41.22 -10.76 21.60
C ARG A 19 40.37 -11.63 22.51
N HIS A 20 40.75 -11.77 23.78
CA HIS A 20 40.05 -12.64 24.73
C HIS A 20 38.68 -12.09 25.20
N LEU A 21 38.40 -10.80 24.97
CA LEU A 21 37.11 -10.16 25.27
C LEU A 21 36.11 -10.23 24.10
N LEU A 22 36.57 -10.54 22.89
CA LEU A 22 35.74 -10.67 21.69
C LEU A 22 35.36 -12.13 21.37
N GLU A 23 35.76 -13.07 22.23
CA GLU A 23 35.61 -14.51 22.01
C GLU A 23 34.30 -15.06 22.60
N GLY A 24 33.18 -14.39 22.29
CA GLY A 24 31.87 -14.77 22.84
C GLY A 24 30.63 -14.28 22.08
N ALA A 25 30.77 -13.68 20.89
CA ALA A 25 29.65 -13.06 20.19
C ALA A 25 29.60 -13.34 18.68
N GLN A 26 29.90 -14.56 18.27
CA GLN A 26 29.73 -14.96 16.86
C GLN A 26 29.11 -16.35 16.75
N GLU A 27 27.88 -16.50 17.25
CA GLU A 27 26.95 -17.41 16.59
C GLU A 27 26.55 -16.70 15.28
N PRO A 28 26.87 -17.24 14.09
CA PRO A 28 26.25 -16.77 12.88
C PRO A 28 24.76 -17.05 13.05
N LEU A 29 23.95 -16.00 13.19
CA LEU A 29 22.50 -16.15 13.04
C LEU A 29 22.28 -16.61 11.61
N GLU A 30 22.18 -17.93 11.41
CA GLU A 30 21.66 -18.52 10.19
C GLU A 30 20.21 -18.04 10.09
N PHE A 31 20.01 -16.92 9.40
CA PHE A 31 18.68 -16.49 9.02
C PHE A 31 18.10 -17.63 8.19
N PRO A 32 16.97 -18.23 8.59
CA PRO A 32 16.35 -19.27 7.80
C PRO A 32 16.14 -18.72 6.38
N PRO A 33 16.29 -19.56 5.34
CA PRO A 33 16.04 -19.14 3.97
C PRO A 33 14.69 -18.43 3.94
N LEU A 34 14.66 -17.16 3.51
CA LEU A 34 13.44 -16.39 3.43
C LEU A 34 12.43 -17.22 2.63
N GLU A 35 11.42 -17.74 3.32
CA GLU A 35 10.34 -18.47 2.68
C GLU A 35 9.76 -17.53 1.63
N LYS A 36 9.76 -17.97 0.36
CA LYS A 36 9.22 -17.17 -0.73
C LYS A 36 7.73 -17.01 -0.46
N ILE A 37 7.36 -15.87 0.09
CA ILE A 37 5.95 -15.49 0.24
C ILE A 37 5.37 -15.53 -1.18
N PRO A 38 4.29 -16.29 -1.43
CA PRO A 38 3.68 -16.34 -2.74
C PRO A 38 3.28 -14.92 -3.15
N GLN A 39 3.46 -14.60 -4.44
CA GLN A 39 3.05 -13.30 -5.00
C GLN A 39 1.59 -13.02 -4.66
N THR A 40 1.31 -11.78 -4.27
CA THR A 40 -0.04 -11.39 -3.92
C THR A 40 -0.90 -11.28 -5.18
N ASP A 41 -2.03 -11.98 -5.22
CA ASP A 41 -3.04 -11.81 -6.27
C ASP A 41 -4.16 -10.92 -5.76
N TYR A 42 -4.00 -9.62 -5.96
CA TYR A 42 -4.98 -8.63 -5.52
C TYR A 42 -6.32 -8.76 -6.26
N ALA A 43 -6.29 -9.11 -7.54
CA ALA A 43 -7.51 -9.23 -8.35
C ALA A 43 -8.38 -10.40 -7.87
N THR A 44 -7.76 -11.55 -7.58
CA THR A 44 -8.46 -12.70 -7.01
C THR A 44 -8.96 -12.38 -5.61
N PHE A 45 -8.14 -11.76 -4.75
CA PHE A 45 -8.57 -11.33 -3.41
C PHE A 45 -9.82 -10.43 -3.44
N VAL A 46 -9.84 -9.43 -4.33
CA VAL A 46 -10.99 -8.53 -4.50
C VAL A 46 -12.24 -9.30 -4.93
N THR A 47 -12.09 -10.20 -5.91
CA THR A 47 -13.21 -10.97 -6.45
C THR A 47 -13.80 -11.89 -5.38
N ASP A 48 -12.96 -12.56 -4.62
CA ASP A 48 -13.38 -13.47 -3.55
C ASP A 48 -14.06 -12.72 -2.40
N ALA A 49 -13.46 -11.62 -1.94
CA ALA A 49 -14.01 -10.80 -0.86
C ALA A 49 -15.40 -10.25 -1.20
N LEU A 50 -15.61 -9.81 -2.44
CA LEU A 50 -16.89 -9.28 -2.91
C LEU A 50 -17.92 -10.37 -3.23
N SER A 51 -17.48 -11.55 -3.67
CA SER A 51 -18.36 -12.69 -3.92
C SER A 51 -18.92 -13.27 -2.62
N ILE A 52 -18.07 -13.40 -1.60
CA ILE A 52 -18.48 -13.84 -0.26
C ILE A 52 -19.51 -12.87 0.33
N SER A 53 -19.24 -11.56 0.27
CA SER A 53 -20.14 -10.55 0.81
C SER A 53 -21.47 -10.47 0.07
N SER A 54 -21.47 -10.67 -1.26
CA SER A 54 -22.69 -10.71 -2.07
C SER A 54 -23.57 -11.92 -1.73
N ALA A 55 -22.97 -13.08 -1.43
CA ALA A 55 -23.68 -14.28 -0.99
C ALA A 55 -24.32 -14.10 0.40
N GLU A 56 -23.64 -13.40 1.31
CA GLU A 56 -24.18 -13.05 2.61
C GLU A 56 -25.28 -11.99 2.52
N SER A 57 -25.12 -10.99 1.65
CA SER A 57 -26.13 -9.95 1.44
C SER A 57 -27.39 -10.50 0.77
N SER A 58 -27.30 -11.57 -0.03
CA SER A 58 -28.45 -12.24 -0.64
C SER A 58 -29.38 -12.90 0.40
N LYS A 59 -28.91 -13.13 1.63
CA LYS A 59 -29.76 -13.54 2.77
C LYS A 59 -30.47 -12.35 3.44
N LYS A 60 -29.99 -11.12 3.22
CA LYS A 60 -30.66 -9.88 3.63
C LYS A 60 -31.56 -9.39 2.47
N LYS A 61 -32.62 -8.66 2.80
CA LYS A 61 -33.71 -8.27 1.89
C LYS A 61 -33.30 -7.28 0.76
N SER A 62 -32.01 -6.98 0.61
CA SER A 62 -31.46 -6.06 -0.39
C SER A 62 -30.41 -6.78 -1.25
N PRO A 63 -30.71 -7.11 -2.52
CA PRO A 63 -29.71 -7.60 -3.46
C PRO A 63 -28.82 -6.43 -3.86
N GLY A 64 -27.75 -6.20 -3.10
CA GLY A 64 -26.80 -5.12 -3.33
C GLY A 64 -25.38 -5.57 -3.04
N ILE A 65 -24.41 -4.93 -3.69
CA ILE A 65 -22.99 -5.12 -3.38
C ILE A 65 -22.73 -4.53 -1.99
N ASP A 66 -22.05 -5.27 -1.13
CA ASP A 66 -21.61 -4.77 0.16
C ASP A 66 -20.52 -3.69 -0.02
N GLN A 67 -20.93 -2.43 0.14
CA GLN A 67 -20.02 -1.29 -0.01
C GLN A 67 -19.01 -1.17 1.14
N GLU A 68 -19.24 -1.81 2.29
CA GLU A 68 -18.26 -1.85 3.38
C GLU A 68 -17.04 -2.68 2.97
N LYS A 69 -17.28 -3.88 2.42
CA LYS A 69 -16.21 -4.73 1.88
C LYS A 69 -15.54 -4.12 0.66
N LEU A 70 -16.29 -3.43 -0.19
CA LEU A 70 -15.71 -2.64 -1.28
C LEU A 70 -14.72 -1.58 -0.75
N ARG A 71 -15.08 -0.87 0.33
CA ARG A 71 -14.20 0.12 0.98
C ARG A 71 -12.97 -0.53 1.62
N GLU A 72 -13.12 -1.66 2.30
CA GLU A 72 -11.98 -2.42 2.83
C GLU A 72 -11.00 -2.78 1.72
N CYS A 73 -11.48 -3.33 0.60
CA CYS A 73 -10.65 -3.66 -0.55
C CYS A 73 -9.91 -2.42 -1.09
N LEU A 74 -10.61 -1.29 -1.22
CA LEU A 74 -10.01 -0.01 -1.65
C LEU A 74 -8.89 0.45 -0.70
N TYR A 75 -9.08 0.34 0.61
CA TYR A 75 -8.06 0.72 1.58
C TYR A 75 -6.83 -0.18 1.57
N LEU A 76 -6.99 -1.44 1.13
CA LEU A 76 -5.87 -2.36 0.97
C LEU A 76 -5.04 -2.11 -0.30
N ALA A 77 -5.58 -1.38 -1.29
CA ALA A 77 -4.93 -1.20 -2.59
C ALA A 77 -3.50 -0.66 -2.49
N SER A 78 -3.25 0.33 -1.62
CA SER A 78 -1.92 0.93 -1.44
C SER A 78 -0.94 -0.03 -0.77
N SER A 79 -1.41 -0.84 0.20
CA SER A 79 -0.61 -1.86 0.87
C SER A 79 -0.17 -2.97 -0.09
N PHE A 80 -1.08 -3.47 -0.93
CA PHE A 80 -0.74 -4.47 -1.95
C PHE A 80 0.27 -3.90 -2.95
N LEU A 81 0.11 -2.64 -3.38
CA LEU A 81 1.08 -1.98 -4.25
C LEU A 81 2.48 -1.94 -3.63
N ILE A 82 2.60 -1.59 -2.33
CA ILE A 82 3.91 -1.58 -1.63
C ILE A 82 4.49 -2.99 -1.57
N THR A 83 3.69 -3.98 -1.16
CA THR A 83 4.13 -5.38 -1.03
C THR A 83 4.60 -5.90 -2.38
N ASP A 84 3.81 -5.74 -3.44
CA ASP A 84 4.14 -6.25 -4.76
C ASP A 84 5.37 -5.52 -5.33
N THR A 85 5.54 -4.23 -5.05
CA THR A 85 6.74 -3.49 -5.49
C THR A 85 8.01 -3.95 -4.76
N THR A 86 7.91 -4.35 -3.49
CA THR A 86 9.08 -4.69 -2.66
C THR A 86 9.43 -6.18 -2.67
N MET A 87 8.48 -7.04 -3.00
CA MET A 87 8.61 -8.50 -2.93
C MET A 87 8.57 -9.18 -4.30
N ASP A 88 7.98 -8.56 -5.34
CA ASP A 88 7.82 -9.20 -6.64
C ASP A 88 9.02 -8.97 -7.57
N GLN A 89 9.68 -10.07 -7.95
CA GLN A 89 10.78 -10.05 -8.91
C GLN A 89 10.31 -10.09 -10.38
N ASN A 90 9.06 -10.46 -10.65
CA ASN A 90 8.54 -10.78 -11.99
C ASN A 90 7.40 -9.87 -12.48
N ALA A 91 7.08 -8.79 -11.77
CA ALA A 91 6.02 -7.81 -12.09
C ALA A 91 4.59 -8.40 -12.27
N SER A 92 4.37 -9.64 -11.86
CA SER A 92 3.07 -10.32 -11.89
C SER A 92 2.08 -9.69 -10.90
N GLY A 93 2.54 -9.34 -9.69
CA GLY A 93 1.73 -8.68 -8.66
C GLY A 93 1.27 -7.29 -9.07
N LEU A 94 2.10 -6.53 -9.80
CA LEU A 94 1.68 -5.21 -10.31
C LEU A 94 0.54 -5.30 -11.34
N ASN A 95 0.50 -6.38 -12.13
CA ASN A 95 -0.57 -6.62 -13.09
C ASN A 95 -1.87 -6.97 -12.35
N THR A 96 -1.83 -7.92 -11.40
CA THR A 96 -3.01 -8.29 -10.60
C THR A 96 -3.50 -7.12 -9.75
N TRP A 97 -2.59 -6.29 -9.23
CA TRP A 97 -2.90 -5.05 -8.55
C TRP A 97 -3.69 -4.08 -9.45
N THR A 98 -3.20 -3.86 -10.67
CA THR A 98 -3.85 -2.96 -11.64
C THR A 98 -5.24 -3.46 -12.00
N ASP A 99 -5.37 -4.77 -12.24
CA ASP A 99 -6.65 -5.39 -12.57
C ASP A 99 -7.64 -5.31 -11.41
N GLY A 100 -7.20 -5.63 -10.19
CA GLY A 100 -8.04 -5.53 -8.98
C GLY A 100 -8.53 -4.11 -8.73
N LEU A 101 -7.64 -3.11 -8.80
CA LEU A 101 -8.04 -1.71 -8.62
C LEU A 101 -8.98 -1.22 -9.74
N SER A 102 -8.72 -1.65 -10.99
CA SER A 102 -9.61 -1.36 -12.12
C SER A 102 -11.02 -1.92 -11.88
N GLN A 103 -11.13 -3.16 -11.40
CA GLN A 103 -12.42 -3.78 -11.08
C GLN A 103 -13.16 -3.00 -9.98
N LEU A 104 -12.48 -2.61 -8.90
CA LEU A 104 -13.07 -1.80 -7.82
C LEU A 104 -13.61 -0.47 -8.35
N VAL A 105 -12.83 0.25 -9.18
CA VAL A 105 -13.26 1.52 -9.77
C VAL A 105 -14.44 1.32 -10.73
N GLN A 106 -14.45 0.24 -11.51
CA GLN A 106 -15.59 -0.06 -12.38
C GLN A 106 -16.86 -0.37 -11.57
N LEU A 107 -16.74 -1.08 -10.46
CA LEU A 107 -17.88 -1.32 -9.56
C LEU A 107 -18.43 -0.02 -8.97
N VAL A 108 -17.56 0.91 -8.58
CA VAL A 108 -17.97 2.26 -8.13
C VAL A 108 -18.77 2.97 -9.22
N VAL A 109 -18.31 2.94 -10.48
CA VAL A 109 -19.04 3.53 -11.61
C VAL A 109 -20.38 2.84 -11.86
N VAL A 110 -20.44 1.51 -11.75
CA VAL A 110 -21.69 0.75 -11.88
C VAL A 110 -22.68 1.11 -10.78
N LEU A 111 -22.24 1.18 -9.52
CA LEU A 111 -23.05 1.61 -8.39
C LEU A 111 -23.57 3.04 -8.57
N HIS A 112 -22.76 3.94 -9.13
CA HIS A 112 -23.18 5.29 -9.47
C HIS A 112 -24.32 5.28 -10.50
N ARG A 113 -24.17 4.52 -11.59
CA ARG A 113 -25.21 4.39 -12.63
C ARG A 113 -26.52 3.78 -12.11
N ARG A 114 -26.44 2.93 -11.09
CA ARG A 114 -27.61 2.36 -10.39
C ARG A 114 -28.19 3.30 -9.32
N ASN A 115 -27.56 4.46 -9.10
CA ASN A 115 -27.87 5.39 -8.01
C ASN A 115 -27.75 4.79 -6.59
N GLU A 116 -27.05 3.67 -6.47
CA GLU A 116 -26.81 2.92 -5.21
C GLU A 116 -25.51 3.35 -4.52
N LEU A 117 -24.64 4.09 -5.22
CA LEU A 117 -23.34 4.49 -4.70
C LEU A 117 -23.46 5.47 -3.51
N GLU A 118 -22.80 5.09 -2.42
CA GLU A 118 -22.66 5.86 -1.19
C GLU A 118 -21.51 6.88 -1.29
N ALA A 119 -21.69 8.05 -0.67
CA ALA A 119 -20.63 9.07 -0.62
C ALA A 119 -19.39 8.61 0.16
N ALA A 120 -19.56 7.73 1.16
CA ALA A 120 -18.45 7.12 1.88
C ALA A 120 -17.55 6.30 0.95
N THR A 121 -18.14 5.60 -0.03
CA THR A 121 -17.41 4.81 -1.03
C THR A 121 -16.66 5.73 -2.01
N VAL A 122 -17.26 6.85 -2.42
CA VAL A 122 -16.57 7.88 -3.24
C VAL A 122 -15.36 8.48 -2.50
N SER A 123 -15.52 8.73 -1.20
CA SER A 123 -14.42 9.20 -0.35
C SER A 123 -13.31 8.16 -0.23
N ALA A 124 -13.68 6.88 -0.05
CA ALA A 124 -12.73 5.78 0.05
C ALA A 124 -11.93 5.57 -1.25
N VAL A 125 -12.60 5.55 -2.42
CA VAL A 125 -11.89 5.41 -3.70
C VAL A 125 -10.98 6.61 -3.95
N SER A 126 -11.43 7.82 -3.59
CA SER A 126 -10.61 9.03 -3.75
C SER A 126 -9.36 9.00 -2.87
N LYS A 127 -9.50 8.51 -1.63
CA LYS A 127 -8.38 8.30 -0.71
C LYS A 127 -7.42 7.23 -1.23
N ALA A 128 -7.94 6.07 -1.63
CA ALA A 128 -7.14 4.99 -2.19
C ALA A 128 -6.31 5.44 -3.41
N CYS A 129 -6.91 6.20 -4.33
CA CYS A 129 -6.17 6.75 -5.47
C CYS A 129 -5.03 7.70 -5.04
N ARG A 130 -5.24 8.56 -4.03
CA ARG A 130 -4.16 9.44 -3.53
C ARG A 130 -3.02 8.66 -2.90
N GLU A 131 -3.34 7.64 -2.10
CA GLU A 131 -2.34 6.81 -1.46
C GLU A 131 -1.56 6.00 -2.49
N CYS A 132 -2.24 5.37 -3.45
CA CYS A 132 -1.59 4.65 -4.55
C CYS A 132 -0.73 5.59 -5.41
N TRP A 133 -1.17 6.83 -5.64
CA TRP A 133 -0.37 7.86 -6.31
C TRP A 133 0.91 8.17 -5.54
N ALA A 134 0.82 8.37 -4.22
CA ALA A 134 1.97 8.65 -3.37
C ALA A 134 2.96 7.47 -3.31
N VAL A 135 2.45 6.23 -3.24
CA VAL A 135 3.26 5.00 -3.28
C VAL A 135 3.96 4.87 -4.63
N ALA A 136 3.24 4.93 -5.74
CA ALA A 136 3.84 4.95 -7.09
C ALA A 136 4.79 6.17 -7.28
N GLY A 137 4.57 7.22 -6.48
CA GLY A 137 5.42 8.38 -6.23
C GLY A 137 6.84 8.04 -5.75
N SER A 138 6.93 7.03 -4.90
CA SER A 138 8.07 6.79 -4.01
C SER A 138 9.02 5.71 -4.51
N PHE A 139 8.60 4.89 -5.48
CA PHE A 139 9.42 3.81 -6.07
C PHE A 139 9.70 4.06 -7.56
N GLN A 140 10.86 3.65 -8.03
CA GLN A 140 11.22 3.69 -9.46
C GLN A 140 10.51 2.56 -10.23
N GLY A 141 10.24 2.77 -11.51
CA GLY A 141 9.63 1.76 -12.38
C GLY A 141 8.11 1.62 -12.28
N LEU A 142 7.43 2.45 -11.47
CA LEU A 142 5.97 2.43 -11.30
C LEU A 142 5.21 3.48 -12.14
N GLU A 143 5.79 3.92 -13.27
CA GLU A 143 5.17 4.94 -14.13
C GLU A 143 3.83 4.47 -14.72
N ASP A 144 3.73 3.19 -15.04
CA ASP A 144 2.48 2.59 -15.53
C ASP A 144 1.39 2.60 -14.44
N CYS A 145 1.76 2.32 -13.19
CA CYS A 145 0.84 2.44 -12.05
C CYS A 145 0.37 3.89 -11.86
N ARG A 146 1.27 4.89 -11.98
CA ARG A 146 0.88 6.31 -11.95
C ARG A 146 -0.10 6.65 -13.07
N ARG A 147 0.18 6.21 -14.30
CA ARG A 147 -0.73 6.41 -15.44
C ARG A 147 -2.10 5.82 -15.16
N LYS A 148 -2.17 4.60 -14.60
CA LYS A 148 -3.43 3.94 -14.23
C LYS A 148 -4.18 4.67 -13.13
N VAL A 149 -3.50 5.13 -12.08
CA VAL A 149 -4.13 5.91 -11.00
C VAL A 149 -4.70 7.24 -11.54
N ARG A 150 -4.03 7.90 -12.49
CA ARG A 150 -4.57 9.09 -13.20
C ARG A 150 -5.82 8.76 -14.02
N GLU A 151 -5.82 7.65 -14.76
CA GLU A 151 -6.99 7.17 -15.50
C GLU A 151 -8.18 6.95 -14.54
N PHE A 152 -7.95 6.32 -13.39
CA PHE A 152 -8.97 6.10 -12.36
C PHE A 152 -9.47 7.41 -11.76
N GLY A 153 -8.57 8.35 -11.44
CA GLY A 153 -8.93 9.68 -10.97
C GLY A 153 -9.84 10.43 -11.95
N THR A 154 -9.59 10.29 -13.25
CA THR A 154 -10.43 10.88 -14.30
C THR A 154 -11.82 10.25 -14.35
N ARG A 155 -11.92 8.93 -14.19
CA ARG A 155 -13.22 8.22 -14.11
C ARG A 155 -14.01 8.62 -12.88
N ILE A 156 -13.35 8.71 -11.72
CA ILE A 156 -13.97 9.17 -10.48
C ILE A 156 -14.44 10.61 -10.63
N LYS A 157 -13.64 11.48 -11.25
CA LYS A 157 -14.04 12.87 -11.52
C LYS A 157 -15.33 12.94 -12.35
N GLY A 158 -15.54 12.00 -13.26
CA GLY A 158 -16.75 11.90 -14.09
C GLY A 158 -18.03 11.51 -13.34
N ILE A 159 -17.95 11.00 -12.10
CA ILE A 159 -19.13 10.66 -11.28
C ILE A 159 -19.49 11.76 -10.25
N LEU A 160 -18.71 12.84 -10.21
CA LEU A 160 -18.89 13.93 -9.24
C LEU A 160 -19.87 14.98 -9.75
N ASP A 161 -20.42 15.75 -8.82
CA ASP A 161 -21.30 16.87 -9.13
C ASP A 161 -20.53 18.01 -9.83
N GLU A 162 -21.28 18.99 -10.34
CA GLU A 162 -20.72 20.21 -10.95
C GLU A 162 -19.70 20.88 -10.01
N GLY A 163 -18.45 20.97 -10.46
CA GLY A 163 -17.33 21.47 -9.67
C GLY A 163 -16.29 20.41 -9.28
N GLY A 164 -16.62 19.11 -9.39
CA GLY A 164 -15.64 18.02 -9.27
C GLY A 164 -15.03 17.83 -7.88
N ILE A 165 -15.69 18.33 -6.84
CA ILE A 165 -15.27 18.22 -5.43
C ILE A 165 -16.39 17.72 -4.51
N THR A 166 -17.61 17.61 -5.02
CA THR A 166 -18.80 17.18 -4.28
C THR A 166 -19.44 15.97 -4.96
N TYR A 167 -20.05 15.11 -4.16
CA TYR A 167 -20.87 13.99 -4.63
C TYR A 167 -22.15 13.94 -3.80
N LYS A 168 -23.31 14.09 -4.46
CA LYS A 168 -24.62 14.23 -3.78
C LYS A 168 -24.59 15.34 -2.71
N GLY A 169 -23.87 16.44 -2.98
CA GLY A 169 -23.72 17.58 -2.06
C GLY A 169 -22.73 17.38 -0.91
N ILE A 170 -22.10 16.21 -0.77
CA ILE A 170 -21.05 15.96 0.23
C ILE A 170 -19.70 16.28 -0.39
N SER A 171 -18.96 17.20 0.24
CA SER A 171 -17.60 17.55 -0.17
C SER A 171 -16.61 16.48 0.26
N PHE A 172 -15.65 16.15 -0.60
CA PHE A 172 -14.53 15.28 -0.25
C PHE A 172 -13.22 15.85 -0.81
N ILE A 173 -12.11 15.38 -0.26
CA ILE A 173 -10.79 15.77 -0.74
C ILE A 173 -10.66 15.23 -2.17
N PRO A 174 -10.44 16.08 -3.19
CA PRO A 174 -10.34 15.63 -4.56
C PRO A 174 -9.21 14.61 -4.72
N VAL A 175 -9.32 13.75 -5.71
CA VAL A 175 -8.19 12.96 -6.18
C VAL A 175 -7.20 13.95 -6.79
N ILE A 176 -6.20 14.35 -6.01
CA ILE A 176 -5.16 15.25 -6.52
C ILE A 176 -4.30 14.45 -7.49
N CYS A 177 -4.64 14.50 -8.76
CA CYS A 177 -3.71 14.21 -9.84
C CYS A 177 -3.14 15.56 -10.28
N HIS A 178 -2.01 16.00 -9.70
CA HIS A 178 -1.29 17.13 -10.27
C HIS A 178 -0.95 16.79 -11.73
N SER A 179 -1.66 17.43 -12.64
CA SER A 179 -1.19 17.76 -13.98
C SER A 179 0.04 18.65 -13.81
N ASN A 180 1.11 18.34 -14.53
CA ASN A 180 2.40 19.04 -14.57
C ASN A 180 3.40 18.68 -13.46
N CYS A 181 4.15 17.60 -13.71
CA CYS A 181 5.61 17.61 -13.84
C CYS A 181 5.98 16.45 -14.77
#